data_AF-A0A1M5Z1B9-F1
#
_entry.id   AF-A0A1M5Z1B9-F1
#
_cell.length_a   1.000
_cell.length_b   1.000
_cell.length_c   1.000
_cell.angle_alpha   90.00
_cell.angle_beta   90.00
_cell.angle_gamma   90.00
#
_symmetry.space_group_name_H-M   'P 1'
#
loop_
_entity.id
_entity.type
_entity.pdbx_description
1 polymer ?
#
loop_
_entity_poly.entity_id
_entity_poly.type
_entity_poly.pdbx_seq_one_letter_code
_entity_poly.pdbx_strand_id
1 'polypeptide(L)' 'MVDHEAVYRVLFNGVLDAIGEIEKQNYGSAKLTLVKMLQTAEETCFDSMEEPPVQGLVPPPVPESAGARPRMD' A
#
# COMPACT_ATOMS: atom_id res chain seq x y z
N MET A 1 -2.03 -3.36 6.34
CA MET A 1 -3.46 -3.74 6.23
C MET A 1 -4.12 -2.60 5.50
N VAL A 2 -4.79 -2.87 4.37
CA VAL A 2 -5.35 -1.81 3.52
C VAL A 2 -6.25 -0.90 4.35
N ASP A 3 -6.00 0.41 4.30
CA ASP A 3 -6.88 1.38 4.93
C ASP A 3 -8.15 1.54 4.08
N HIS A 4 -9.05 0.58 4.24
CA HIS A 4 -10.32 0.53 3.52
C HIS A 4 -11.20 1.76 3.83
N GLU A 5 -11.07 2.34 5.02
CA GLU A 5 -11.79 3.55 5.37
C GLU A 5 -11.25 4.75 4.59
N ALA A 6 -9.93 4.90 4.49
CA ALA A 6 -9.32 5.95 3.69
C ALA A 6 -9.71 5.85 2.20
N VAL A 7 -9.62 4.65 1.61
CA VAL A 7 -10.02 4.42 0.21
C VAL A 7 -11.51 4.75 0.02
N TYR A 8 -12.39 4.31 0.93
CA TYR A 8 -13.81 4.62 0.86
C TYR A 8 -14.09 6.13 0.92
N ARG A 9 -13.42 6.85 1.81
CA ARG A 9 -13.56 8.32 1.92
C ARG A 9 -13.12 9.03 0.65
N VAL A 10 -12.02 8.62 0.05
CA VAL A 10 -11.54 9.18 -1.23
C VAL A 10 -12.60 9.00 -2.32
N LEU A 11 -13.12 7.78 -2.48
CA LEU A 11 -14.13 7.47 -3.49
C LEU A 11 -15.45 8.22 -3.24
N PHE A 12 -15.94 8.23 -2.00
CA PHE A 12 -17.20 8.87 -1.67
C PHE A 12 -17.16 10.38 -1.92
N ASN A 13 -16.11 11.05 -1.42
CA ASN A 13 -15.97 12.50 -1.59
C ASN A 13 -15.74 12.88 -3.05
N GLY A 14 -14.91 12.13 -3.79
CA GLY A 14 -14.68 12.41 -5.20
C GLY A 14 -15.92 12.23 -6.08
N VAL A 15 -16.81 11.29 -5.75
CA VAL A 15 -18.12 11.15 -6.42
C VAL A 15 -19.02 12.34 -6.11
N LEU A 16 -19.10 12.80 -4.85
CA LEU A 16 -19.89 13.98 -4.49
C LEU A 16 -19.39 15.24 -5.20
N ASP A 17 -18.07 15.44 -5.24
CA ASP A 17 -17.46 16.58 -5.94
C ASP A 17 -17.75 16.53 -7.46
N ALA A 18 -17.67 15.33 -8.06
CA ALA A 18 -18.00 15.15 -9.47
C ALA A 18 -19.49 15.42 -9.76
N ILE A 19 -20.39 15.00 -8.85
CA ILE A 19 -21.83 15.32 -8.95
C ILE A 19 -22.04 16.84 -8.89
N GLY A 20 -21.38 17.55 -7.97
CA GLY A 20 -21.48 19.00 -7.88
C GLY A 20 -20.97 19.73 -9.14
N GLU A 21 -19.97 19.18 -9.83
CA GLU A 21 -19.52 19.70 -11.12
C GLU A 21 -20.51 19.36 -12.26
N ILE A 22 -21.15 18.18 -12.24
CA ILE A 22 -22.20 17.81 -13.20
C ILE A 22 -23.41 18.72 -13.08
N GLU A 23 -23.84 19.06 -11.86
CA GLU A 23 -24.96 19.98 -11.60
C GLU A 23 -24.72 21.38 -12.19
N LYS A 24 -23.45 21.81 -12.24
CA LYS A 24 -23.02 23.06 -12.89
C LYS A 24 -22.80 22.92 -14.40
N GLN A 25 -23.04 21.75 -14.97
CA GLN A 25 -22.73 21.39 -16.36
C GLN A 25 -21.23 21.44 -16.71
N ASN A 26 -20.36 21.35 -15.70
CA ASN A 26 -18.91 21.32 -15.85
C ASN A 26 -18.41 19.89 -16.10
N TYR A 27 -18.90 19.23 -17.16
CA TYR A 27 -18.60 17.81 -17.42
C TYR A 27 -17.10 17.50 -17.58
N GLY A 28 -16.33 18.46 -18.11
CA GLY A 28 -14.87 18.35 -18.21
C GLY A 28 -14.20 18.28 -16.83
N SER A 29 -14.61 19.16 -15.91
CA SER A 29 -14.15 19.16 -14.52
C SER A 29 -14.60 17.91 -13.78
N ALA A 30 -15.86 17.50 -13.95
CA ALA A 30 -16.38 16.28 -13.34
C ALA A 30 -15.59 15.04 -13.75
N LYS A 31 -15.26 14.91 -15.05
CA LYS A 31 -14.40 13.83 -15.55
C LYS A 31 -13.01 13.87 -14.91
N LEU A 32 -12.40 15.04 -14.82
CA LEU A 32 -11.08 15.20 -14.19
C LEU A 32 -11.11 14.79 -12.72
N THR A 33 -12.15 15.20 -11.99
CA THR A 33 -12.37 14.84 -10.58
C THR A 33 -12.49 13.33 -10.40
N LEU A 34 -13.28 12.65 -11.24
CA LEU A 34 -13.43 11.19 -11.19
C LEU A 34 -12.09 10.46 -11.45
N VAL A 35 -11.31 10.91 -12.45
CA VAL A 35 -10.01 10.30 -12.74
C VAL A 35 -9.03 10.49 -11.57
N LYS A 36 -8.94 11.71 -11.02
CA LYS A 36 -8.08 12.00 -9.87
C LYS A 36 -8.46 11.20 -8.64
N MET A 37 -9.76 11.09 -8.37
CA MET A 37 -10.30 10.28 -7.29
C MET A 37 -9.87 8.82 -7.41
N LEU A 38 -10.01 8.22 -8.60
CA LEU A 38 -9.62 6.83 -8.83
C LEU A 38 -8.10 6.61 -8.66
N GLN A 39 -7.28 7.52 -9.18
CA GLN A 39 -5.83 7.48 -9.00
C GLN A 39 -5.43 7.58 -7.52
N THR A 40 -6.04 8.51 -6.78
CA THR A 40 -5.79 8.68 -5.34
C THR A 40 -6.23 7.44 -4.55
N ALA A 41 -7.35 6.83 -4.94
CA ALA A 41 -7.84 5.60 -4.31
C ALA A 41 -6.90 4.41 -4.57
N GLU A 42 -6.35 4.32 -5.78
CA GLU A 42 -5.34 3.33 -6.15
C GLU A 42 -4.07 3.52 -5.31
N GLU A 43 -3.51 4.73 -5.28
CA GLU A 43 -2.32 5.09 -4.47
C GLU A 43 -2.53 4.76 -2.99
N THR A 44 -3.66 5.19 -2.41
CA THR A 44 -3.98 4.92 -0.99
C THR A 44 -4.04 3.42 -0.69
N CYS A 45 -4.52 2.61 -1.64
CA CYS A 45 -4.56 1.16 -1.51
C CYS A 45 -3.14 0.57 -1.52
N PHE A 46 -2.27 1.02 -2.44
CA PHE A 46 -0.89 0.56 -2.58
C PHE A 46 0.03 0.99 -1.44
N ASP A 47 -0.07 2.24 -0.98
CA ASP A 47 0.70 2.74 0.17
C ASP A 47 0.36 1.94 1.44
N SER A 48 -0.89 1.48 1.56
CA SER A 48 -1.31 0.61 2.68
C SER A 48 -0.80 -0.84 2.56
N MET A 49 -0.20 -1.19 1.42
CA MET A 49 0.43 -2.49 1.12
C MET A 49 1.97 -2.45 1.20
N GLU A 50 2.60 -1.28 1.34
CA GLU A 50 4.05 -1.22 1.61
C GLU A 50 4.35 -1.78 3.02
N GLU A 51 4.98 -2.95 3.06
CA GLU A 51 5.61 -3.48 4.28
C GLU A 51 6.80 -2.60 4.71
N PRO A 52 7.09 -2.49 6.01
CA PRO A 52 8.22 -1.71 6.50
C PRO A 52 9.54 -2.18 5.87
N PRO A 53 10.54 -1.28 5.70
CA PRO A 53 11.84 -1.68 5.20
C PRO A 53 12.38 -2.77 6.12
N VAL A 54 12.79 -3.89 5.53
CA VAL A 54 13.37 -5.05 6.23
C VAL A 54 14.50 -4.54 7.12
N GLN A 55 14.24 -4.36 8.41
CA GLN A 55 15.28 -3.98 9.37
C GLN A 55 16.18 -5.19 9.52
N GLY A 56 17.37 -5.08 8.93
CA GLY A 56 18.52 -5.97 9.03
C GLY A 56 18.24 -7.36 9.58
N LEU A 57 18.07 -8.34 8.69
CA LEU A 57 18.40 -9.73 9.04
C LEU A 57 19.89 -9.76 9.43
N VAL A 58 20.19 -9.59 10.71
CA VAL A 58 21.43 -10.11 11.28
C VAL A 58 21.32 -11.62 11.10
N PRO A 59 22.21 -12.26 10.30
CA PRO A 59 22.17 -13.71 10.14
C PRO A 59 22.35 -14.35 11.52
N PRO A 60 21.64 -15.45 11.83
CA PRO A 60 21.78 -16.12 13.12
C PRO A 60 23.24 -16.56 13.31
N PRO A 61 23.78 -16.51 14.53
CA PRO A 61 25.13 -16.98 14.78
C PRO A 61 25.20 -18.47 14.45
N VAL A 62 26.14 -18.85 13.58
CA VAL A 62 26.45 -20.24 13.25
C VAL A 62 26.84 -20.95 14.56
N PRO A 63 26.19 -22.06 14.96
CA PRO A 63 26.66 -22.83 16.09
C PRO A 63 27.97 -23.51 15.69
N GLU A 64 29.09 -22.95 16.16
CA GLU A 64 30.38 -23.61 16.12
C GLU A 64 30.34 -24.82 17.08
N SER A 65 30.90 -25.94 16.62
CA SER A 65 31.28 -27.13 17.40
C SER A 65 30.25 -28.27 17.48
N ALA A 66 30.22 -29.10 16.43
CA ALA A 66 30.00 -30.53 16.58
C ALA A 66 31.36 -31.23 16.43
N GLY A 67 31.97 -31.55 17.57
CA GLY A 67 33.27 -32.21 17.68
C GLY A 67 33.38 -33.43 16.76
N ALA A 68 34.32 -33.36 15.83
CA ALA A 68 34.84 -34.52 15.13
C ALA A 68 35.51 -35.43 16.18
N ARG A 69 34.91 -36.59 16.46
CA ARG A 69 35.61 -37.67 17.16
C ARG A 69 36.74 -38.15 16.26
N PRO A 70 37.99 -38.30 16.75
CA PRO A 70 39.02 -38.97 15.99
C PRO A 70 38.66 -40.45 15.90
N ARG A 71 38.67 -41.01 14.68
CA ARG A 71 38.77 -42.46 14.51
C ARG A 71 40.13 -42.89 15.06
N MET A 72 40.13 -43.76 16.07
CA MET A 72 41.31 -44.54 16.43
C MET A 72 41.27 -45.85 15.62
N ASP A 73 42.46 -46.23 15.15
CA ASP A 73 42.82 -47.37 14.29
C ASP A 73 42.07 -48.69 14.51
#